data_AF-F7NR89-F1
#
_entry.id   AF-F7NR89-F1
#
_cell.length_a   1.000
_cell.length_b   1.000
_cell.length_c   1.000
_cell.angle_alpha   90.00
_cell.angle_beta   90.00
_cell.angle_gamma   90.00
#
_symmetry.space_group_name_H-M   'P 1'
#
loop_
_entity.id
_entity.type
_entity.pdbx_description
1 polymer ?
#
loop_
_entity_poly.entity_id
_entity_poly.type
_entity_poly.pdbx_seq_one_letter_code
_entity_poly.pdbx_strand_id
1 'polypeptide(L)'
;MDNWQQIIAQGNQAFTERHLAVAASFYRQAISDVWPVWYHCAFVCCPPELSREEASLPTFCLSISIQNLAETYAQQQRWRRCQTTLRHGLNWFEQMLQRLDGDHPASIAVLQESAKLRAEYKAVCQRYKIWQLSRLPASRQYLH
;
A
#
# COMPACT_ATOMS: atom_id res chain seq x y z
N MET A 1 12.11 -12.28 -6.73
CA MET A 1 11.70 -10.91 -6.36
C MET A 1 12.57 -9.82 -7.00
N ASP A 2 13.63 -10.19 -7.71
CA ASP A 2 14.57 -9.24 -8.34
C ASP A 2 13.90 -8.31 -9.36
N ASN A 3 12.95 -8.83 -10.14
CA ASN A 3 12.12 -8.02 -11.04
C ASN A 3 11.31 -6.94 -10.29
N TRP A 4 10.75 -7.28 -9.12
CA TRP A 4 10.02 -6.31 -8.29
C TRP A 4 10.94 -5.19 -7.78
N GLN A 5 12.16 -5.52 -7.35
CA GLN A 5 13.13 -4.52 -6.88
C GLN A 5 13.47 -3.52 -7.99
N GLN A 6 13.66 -4.00 -9.22
CA GLN A 6 13.90 -3.14 -10.39
C GLN A 6 12.72 -2.22 -10.68
N ILE A 7 11.48 -2.75 -10.68
CA ILE A 7 10.27 -1.96 -10.90
C ILE A 7 10.11 -0.88 -9.81
N ILE A 8 10.36 -1.21 -8.54
CA ILE A 8 10.30 -0.24 -7.45
C ILE A 8 11.38 0.82 -7.58
N ALA A 9 12.60 0.45 -7.95
CA ALA A 9 13.68 1.41 -8.17
C ALA A 9 13.32 2.41 -9.28
N GLN A 10 12.79 1.93 -10.40
CA GLN A 10 12.30 2.78 -11.51
C GLN A 10 11.13 3.66 -11.08
N GLY A 11 10.17 3.11 -10.32
CA GLY A 11 9.07 3.87 -9.74
C GLY A 11 9.55 4.99 -8.82
N ASN A 12 10.51 4.71 -7.94
CA ASN A 12 11.07 5.67 -7.00
C ASN A 12 11.89 6.75 -7.70
N GLN A 13 12.62 6.40 -8.75
CA GLN A 13 13.32 7.37 -9.59
C GLN A 13 12.32 8.31 -10.27
N ALA A 14 11.30 7.77 -10.94
CA ALA A 14 10.25 8.57 -11.58
C ALA A 14 9.49 9.45 -10.56
N PHE A 15 9.28 8.97 -9.34
CA PHE A 15 8.66 9.76 -8.26
C PHE A 15 9.55 10.95 -7.85
N THR A 16 10.84 10.70 -7.65
CA THR A 16 11.85 11.71 -7.30
C THR A 16 11.95 12.79 -8.38
N GLU A 17 11.94 12.38 -9.66
CA GLU A 17 11.95 13.26 -10.83
C GLU A 17 10.61 13.95 -11.11
N ARG A 18 9.59 13.76 -10.25
CA ARG A 18 8.23 14.31 -10.39
C ARG A 18 7.45 13.82 -11.62
N HIS A 19 7.89 12.73 -12.25
CA HIS A 19 7.15 12.00 -13.27
C HIS A 19 6.06 11.11 -12.62
N LEU A 20 5.12 11.73 -11.90
CA LEU A 20 4.19 11.02 -11.02
C LEU A 20 3.26 10.04 -11.75
N ALA A 21 2.90 10.30 -13.01
CA ALA A 21 2.08 9.38 -13.80
C ALA A 21 2.83 8.07 -14.11
N VAL A 22 4.13 8.19 -14.40
CA VAL A 22 5.05 7.08 -14.69
C VAL A 22 5.37 6.30 -13.41
N ALA A 23 5.65 7.00 -12.30
CA ALA A 23 5.79 6.37 -10.99
C ALA A 23 4.54 5.52 -10.64
N ALA A 24 3.35 6.08 -10.86
CA ALA A 24 2.10 5.37 -10.59
C ALA A 24 1.91 4.13 -11.48
N SER A 25 2.40 4.12 -12.73
CA SER A 25 2.37 2.88 -13.55
C SER A 25 3.31 1.82 -13.02
N PHE A 26 4.52 2.18 -12.59
CA PHE A 26 5.46 1.22 -11.99
C PHE A 26 4.90 0.60 -10.72
N TYR A 27 4.34 1.39 -9.80
CA TYR A 27 3.77 0.83 -8.57
C TYR A 27 2.52 -0.02 -8.83
N ARG A 28 1.70 0.30 -9.85
CA ARG A 28 0.59 -0.58 -10.26
C ARG A 28 1.11 -1.90 -10.84
N GLN A 29 2.16 -1.87 -11.65
CA GLN A 29 2.79 -3.08 -12.16
C GLN A 29 3.33 -3.94 -11.02
N ALA A 30 4.05 -3.33 -10.06
CA ALA A 30 4.57 -4.03 -8.89
C ALA A 30 3.46 -4.71 -8.08
N ILE A 31 2.32 -4.05 -7.87
CA ILE A 31 1.15 -4.67 -7.22
C ILE A 31 0.64 -5.85 -8.06
N SER A 32 0.50 -5.67 -9.37
CA SER A 32 0.00 -6.72 -10.28
C SER A 32 0.90 -7.96 -10.29
N ASP A 33 2.21 -7.79 -10.20
CA ASP A 33 3.18 -8.88 -10.23
C ASP A 33 3.24 -9.63 -8.89
N VAL A 34 3.12 -8.89 -7.78
CA VAL A 34 3.18 -9.48 -6.43
C VAL A 34 1.86 -10.13 -6.04
N TRP A 35 0.73 -9.60 -6.52
CA TRP A 35 -0.60 -10.02 -6.10
C TRP A 35 -0.86 -11.54 -6.23
N PRO A 36 -0.56 -12.21 -7.36
CA PRO A 36 -0.81 -13.64 -7.49
C PRO A 36 0.01 -14.48 -6.50
N VAL A 37 1.27 -14.10 -6.26
CA VAL A 37 2.15 -14.79 -5.31
C VAL A 37 1.66 -14.61 -3.89
N TRP A 38 1.36 -13.36 -3.50
CA TRP A 38 0.81 -13.06 -2.19
C TRP A 38 -0.53 -13.76 -1.95
N TYR A 39 -1.45 -13.70 -2.93
CA TYR A 39 -2.76 -14.35 -2.85
C TYR A 39 -2.63 -15.86 -2.67
N HIS A 40 -1.73 -16.51 -3.42
CA HIS A 40 -1.51 -17.95 -3.29
C HIS A 40 -0.99 -18.31 -1.90
N CYS A 41 0.03 -17.61 -1.41
CA CYS A 41 0.57 -17.84 -0.07
C CYS A 41 -0.46 -17.52 1.04
N ALA A 42 -1.32 -16.52 0.83
CA ALA A 42 -2.29 -16.07 1.82
C ALA A 42 -3.56 -16.92 1.89
N PHE A 43 -4.02 -17.46 0.76
CA PHE A 43 -5.38 -18.01 0.65
C PHE A 43 -5.48 -19.37 -0.04
N VAL A 44 -4.42 -19.85 -0.67
CA VAL A 44 -4.42 -21.14 -1.38
C VAL A 44 -3.57 -22.14 -0.62
N CYS A 45 -2.26 -21.93 -0.60
CA CYS A 45 -1.30 -22.77 0.11
C CYS A 45 0.01 -22.00 0.23
N CYS A 46 0.51 -21.85 1.45
CA CYS A 46 1.89 -21.46 1.67
C CYS A 46 2.75 -22.71 1.53
N PRO A 47 3.70 -22.77 0.58
CA PRO A 47 4.57 -23.94 0.43
C PRO A 47 5.34 -24.19 1.74
N PRO A 48 5.33 -25.44 2.26
CA PRO A 48 5.92 -25.75 3.56
C PRO A 48 7.45 -25.63 3.57
N GLU A 49 8.09 -25.62 2.41
CA GLU A 49 9.54 -25.48 2.27
C GLU A 49 10.03 -24.03 2.42
N LEU A 50 9.11 -23.05 2.39
CA LEU A 50 9.49 -21.65 2.54
C LEU A 50 9.91 -21.35 3.97
N SER A 51 11.05 -20.69 4.10
CA SER A 51 11.41 -20.02 5.35
C SER A 51 10.38 -18.93 5.69
N ARG A 52 10.37 -18.53 6.97
CA ARG A 52 9.55 -17.41 7.44
C ARG A 52 9.78 -16.14 6.62
N GLU A 53 11.02 -15.89 6.24
CA GLU A 53 11.44 -14.72 5.47
C GLU A 53 10.86 -14.76 4.05
N GLU A 54 10.97 -15.89 3.37
CA GLU A 54 10.44 -16.09 2.02
C GLU A 54 8.91 -16.01 2.00
N ALA A 55 8.24 -16.61 2.97
CA ALA A 55 6.78 -16.54 3.09
C ALA A 55 6.28 -15.11 3.40
N SER A 56 7.10 -14.30 4.09
CA SER A 56 6.76 -12.92 4.44
C SER A 56 7.03 -11.93 3.31
N LEU A 57 7.95 -12.25 2.40
CA LEU A 57 8.43 -11.34 1.37
C LEU A 57 7.33 -10.78 0.45
N PRO A 58 6.33 -11.56 -0.03
CA PRO A 58 5.22 -11.02 -0.80
C PRO A 58 4.40 -9.98 -0.04
N THR A 59 4.23 -10.14 1.27
CA THR A 59 3.48 -9.19 2.11
C THR A 59 4.20 -7.85 2.20
N PHE A 60 5.51 -7.86 2.41
CA PHE A 60 6.33 -6.63 2.41
C PHE A 60 6.29 -5.93 1.05
N CYS A 61 6.49 -6.69 -0.04
CA CYS A 61 6.50 -6.12 -1.39
C CYS A 61 5.15 -5.51 -1.77
N LEU A 62 4.04 -6.19 -1.43
CA LEU A 62 2.69 -5.68 -1.69
C LEU A 62 2.42 -4.40 -0.88
N SER A 63 2.76 -4.41 0.41
CA SER A 63 2.60 -3.26 1.31
C SER A 63 3.35 -2.03 0.81
N ILE A 64 4.64 -2.17 0.47
CA ILE A 64 5.47 -1.07 -0.04
C ILE A 64 4.89 -0.51 -1.34
N SER A 65 4.47 -1.38 -2.26
CA SER A 65 3.91 -0.97 -3.55
C SER A 65 2.60 -0.19 -3.38
N ILE A 66 1.74 -0.60 -2.45
CA ILE A 66 0.49 0.09 -2.10
C ILE A 66 0.76 1.47 -1.51
N GLN A 67 1.68 1.56 -0.54
CA GLN A 67 2.05 2.82 0.10
C GLN A 67 2.64 3.82 -0.91
N ASN A 68 3.56 3.36 -1.76
CA ASN A 68 4.16 4.19 -2.80
C ASN A 68 3.12 4.69 -3.83
N LEU A 69 2.20 3.83 -4.26
CA LEU A 69 1.10 4.22 -5.15
C LEU A 69 0.17 5.25 -4.48
N ALA A 70 -0.16 5.03 -3.22
CA ALA A 70 -1.01 5.94 -2.45
C ALA A 70 -0.35 7.32 -2.30
N GLU A 71 0.93 7.37 -1.91
CA GLU A 71 1.66 8.63 -1.79
C GLU A 71 1.79 9.34 -3.15
N THR A 72 2.01 8.59 -4.24
CA THR A 72 1.99 9.15 -5.59
C THR A 72 0.66 9.80 -5.93
N TYR A 73 -0.47 9.17 -5.57
CA TYR A 73 -1.78 9.79 -5.73
C TYR A 73 -1.99 11.01 -4.82
N ALA A 74 -1.44 11.02 -3.60
CA ALA A 74 -1.48 12.18 -2.72
C ALA A 74 -0.71 13.38 -3.32
N GLN A 75 0.49 13.15 -3.86
CA GLN A 75 1.28 14.18 -4.55
C GLN A 75 0.56 14.73 -5.79
N GLN A 76 -0.22 13.89 -6.49
CA GLN A 76 -1.11 14.33 -7.58
C GLN A 76 -2.40 15.04 -7.09
N GLN A 77 -2.58 15.24 -5.78
CA GLN A 77 -3.82 15.72 -5.13
C GLN A 77 -5.06 14.87 -5.44
N ARG A 78 -4.87 13.60 -5.79
CA ARG A 78 -5.93 12.62 -6.09
C ARG A 78 -6.33 11.88 -4.81
N TRP A 79 -6.73 12.64 -3.80
CA TRP A 79 -6.96 12.17 -2.44
C TRP A 79 -7.92 10.98 -2.35
N ARG A 80 -9.01 10.99 -3.13
CA ARG A 80 -9.96 9.86 -3.18
C ARG A 80 -9.31 8.56 -3.65
N ARG A 81 -8.42 8.62 -4.64
CA ARG A 81 -7.68 7.44 -5.13
C ARG A 81 -6.66 6.97 -4.10
N CYS A 82 -5.95 7.90 -3.46
CA CYS A 82 -5.03 7.60 -2.36
C CYS A 82 -5.73 6.81 -1.23
N GLN A 83 -6.84 7.34 -0.69
CA GLN A 83 -7.63 6.67 0.35
C GLN A 83 -8.15 5.30 -0.10
N THR A 84 -8.64 5.20 -1.34
CA THR A 84 -9.18 3.95 -1.88
C THR A 84 -8.09 2.88 -2.01
N THR A 85 -6.90 3.25 -2.50
CA THR A 85 -5.74 2.35 -2.61
C THR A 85 -5.33 1.79 -1.25
N LEU A 86 -5.20 2.65 -0.22
CA LEU A 86 -4.85 2.20 1.13
C LEU A 86 -5.93 1.31 1.75
N ARG A 87 -7.21 1.69 1.59
CA ARG A 87 -8.34 0.90 2.10
C ARG A 87 -8.40 -0.48 1.46
N HIS A 88 -8.17 -0.60 0.16
CA HIS A 88 -8.11 -1.91 -0.50
C HIS A 88 -6.97 -2.77 0.05
N GLY A 89 -5.77 -2.20 0.24
CA GLY A 89 -4.66 -2.88 0.88
C GLY A 89 -4.97 -3.39 2.28
N LEU A 90 -5.60 -2.54 3.10
CA LEU A 90 -6.05 -2.92 4.44
C LEU A 90 -7.04 -4.07 4.42
N ASN A 91 -8.04 -4.01 3.55
CA ASN A 91 -9.02 -5.08 3.42
C ASN A 91 -8.38 -6.43 3.05
N TRP A 92 -7.35 -6.41 2.20
CA TRP A 92 -6.62 -7.63 1.83
C TRP A 92 -5.87 -8.22 3.03
N PHE A 93 -5.13 -7.41 3.77
CA PHE A 93 -4.40 -7.87 4.96
C PHE A 93 -5.34 -8.31 6.09
N GLU A 94 -6.49 -7.66 6.27
CA GLU A 94 -7.51 -8.07 7.23
C GLU A 94 -8.13 -9.42 6.86
N GLN A 95 -8.43 -9.66 5.58
CA GLN A 95 -8.92 -10.96 5.12
C GLN A 95 -7.89 -12.08 5.34
N MET A 96 -6.60 -11.78 5.15
CA MET A 96 -5.54 -12.75 5.44
C MET A 96 -5.49 -13.04 6.94
N LEU A 97 -5.46 -12.04 7.81
CA LEU A 97 -5.44 -12.23 9.27
C LEU A 97 -6.65 -13.02 9.80
N GLN A 98 -7.81 -12.91 9.16
CA GLN A 98 -9.00 -13.69 9.54
C GLN A 98 -8.90 -15.18 9.16
N ARG A 99 -8.01 -15.52 8.22
CA ARG A 99 -7.84 -16.90 7.71
C ARG A 99 -6.57 -17.56 8.20
N LEU A 100 -5.56 -16.79 8.60
CA LEU A 100 -4.31 -17.33 9.10
C LEU A 100 -4.46 -17.87 10.51
N ASP A 101 -4.03 -19.11 10.67
CA ASP A 101 -3.65 -19.73 11.93
C ASP A 101 -2.48 -18.94 12.53
N GLY A 102 -2.39 -18.86 13.87
CA GLY A 102 -1.33 -18.11 14.56
C GLY A 102 0.10 -18.53 14.17
N ASP A 103 0.26 -19.78 13.71
CA ASP A 103 1.54 -20.38 13.33
C ASP A 103 1.95 -20.11 11.88
N HIS A 104 1.10 -19.47 11.06
CA HIS A 104 1.45 -19.21 9.68
C HIS A 104 2.71 -18.31 9.59
N PRO A 105 3.71 -18.67 8.77
CA PRO A 105 5.00 -17.99 8.76
C PRO A 105 4.90 -16.49 8.43
N ALA A 106 3.93 -16.09 7.61
CA ALA A 106 3.72 -14.67 7.27
C ALA A 106 2.91 -13.86 8.30
N SER A 107 2.36 -14.47 9.37
CA SER A 107 1.42 -13.79 10.29
C SER A 107 1.98 -12.50 10.90
N ILE A 108 3.25 -12.52 11.31
CA ILE A 108 3.93 -11.34 11.87
C ILE A 108 4.05 -10.23 10.82
N ALA A 109 4.46 -10.57 9.60
CA ALA A 109 4.60 -9.59 8.52
C ALA A 109 3.26 -8.95 8.17
N VAL A 110 2.17 -9.73 8.13
CA VAL A 110 0.83 -9.20 7.84
C VAL A 110 0.37 -8.25 8.95
N LEU A 111 0.58 -8.60 10.22
CA LEU A 111 0.26 -7.71 11.35
C LEU A 111 1.05 -6.40 11.27
N GLN A 112 2.36 -6.48 11.03
CA GLN A 112 3.24 -5.33 10.94
C GLN A 112 2.85 -4.40 9.78
N GLU A 113 2.68 -4.96 8.58
CA GLU A 113 2.35 -4.18 7.39
C GLU A 113 0.90 -3.63 7.45
N SER A 114 -0.04 -4.38 8.03
CA SER A 114 -1.39 -3.88 8.33
C SER A 114 -1.36 -2.66 9.26
N ALA A 115 -0.55 -2.69 10.32
CA ALA A 115 -0.39 -1.55 11.23
C ALA A 115 0.18 -0.31 10.51
N LYS A 116 1.19 -0.49 9.65
CA LYS A 116 1.76 0.59 8.83
C LYS A 116 0.72 1.19 7.89
N LEU A 117 -0.02 0.36 7.14
CA LEU A 117 -1.07 0.84 6.24
C LEU A 117 -2.18 1.60 6.98
N ARG A 118 -2.54 1.20 8.22
CA ARG A 118 -3.53 1.92 9.04
C ARG A 118 -3.02 3.29 9.44
N ALA A 119 -1.76 3.39 9.84
CA ALA A 119 -1.11 4.67 10.16
C ALA A 119 -1.10 5.60 8.94
N GLU A 120 -0.71 5.09 7.77
CA GLU A 120 -0.71 5.85 6.52
C GLU A 120 -2.12 6.29 6.11
N TYR A 121 -3.11 5.42 6.22
CA TYR A 121 -4.51 5.76 5.92
C TYR A 121 -5.02 6.89 6.81
N LYS A 122 -4.71 6.84 8.12
CA LYS A 122 -5.06 7.91 9.07
C LYS A 122 -4.37 9.22 8.71
N ALA A 123 -3.07 9.17 8.39
CA ALA A 123 -2.30 10.34 8.00
C ALA A 123 -2.84 10.98 6.70
N VAL A 124 -3.17 10.18 5.69
CA VAL A 124 -3.79 10.64 4.45
C VAL A 124 -5.15 11.27 4.69
N CYS A 125 -6.01 10.66 5.52
CA CYS A 125 -7.31 11.23 5.87
C CYS A 125 -7.15 12.62 6.49
N GLN A 126 -6.18 12.79 7.38
CA GLN A 126 -5.89 14.09 8.00
C GLN A 126 -5.38 15.11 6.97
N ARG A 127 -4.41 14.72 6.12
CA ARG A 127 -3.89 15.58 5.04
C ARG A 127 -5.01 16.01 4.09
N TYR A 128 -5.91 15.10 3.72
CA TYR A 128 -7.04 15.41 2.84
C TYR A 128 -8.01 16.38 3.50
N LYS A 129 -8.34 16.20 4.79
CA LYS A 129 -9.19 17.15 5.53
C LYS A 129 -8.59 18.56 5.54
N ILE A 130 -7.30 18.68 5.84
CA ILE A 130 -6.58 19.97 5.80
C ILE A 130 -6.62 20.57 4.40
N TRP A 131 -6.35 19.78 3.36
CA TRP A 131 -6.43 20.22 1.98
C TRP A 131 -7.85 20.73 1.63
N GLN A 132 -8.92 20.03 2.04
CA GLN A 132 -10.28 20.48 1.80
C GLN A 132 -10.57 21.83 2.47
N LEU A 133 -10.18 22.00 3.72
CA LEU A 133 -10.36 23.25 4.47
C LEU A 133 -9.60 24.41 3.82
N SER A 134 -8.39 24.17 3.32
CA SER A 134 -7.58 25.18 2.63
C SER A 134 -8.20 25.69 1.31
N ARG A 135 -9.16 24.94 0.74
CA ARG A 135 -9.86 25.31 -0.49
C ARG A 135 -11.23 25.92 -0.26
N LEU A 136 -11.69 26.03 1.00
CA LEU A 136 -12.92 26.72 1.31
C LEU A 136 -12.72 28.24 1.15
N PRO A 137 -13.70 28.98 0.58
CA PRO A 137 -13.67 30.43 0.58
C PRO A 137 -13.64 30.98 2.01
N ALA A 138 -12.94 32.10 2.22
CA ALA A 138 -12.77 32.74 3.53
C ALA A 138 -14.09 32.99 4.29
N SER A 139 -15.21 33.17 3.58
CA SER A 139 -16.56 33.37 4.17
C SER A 139 -17.12 32.15 4.90
N ARG A 140 -16.51 30.96 4.76
CA ARG A 140 -16.91 29.73 5.46
C ARG A 140 -15.88 29.22 6.46
N GLN A 141 -14.73 29.90 6.61
CA GLN A 141 -13.68 29.48 7.53
C GLN A 141 -13.95 29.88 8.99
N TYR A 142 -14.94 30.75 9.23
CA TYR A 142 -15.24 31.35 10.55
C TYR A 142 -16.67 31.08 11.05
N LEU A 143 -17.41 30.14 10.46
CA LEU A 143 -18.72 29.71 10.97
C LEU A 143 -18.54 28.47 11.85
N HIS A 144 -17.90 28.65 13.00
CA HIS A 144 -17.92 27.74 14.14
C HIS A 144 -18.00 28.53 15.43
#